data_AF-A0A844CS46-F1
#
_entry.id   AF-A0A844CS46-F1
#
_cell.length_a   1.000
_cell.length_b   1.000
_cell.length_c   1.000
_cell.angle_alpha   90.00
_cell.angle_beta   90.00
_cell.angle_gamma   90.00
#
_symmetry.space_group_name_H-M   'P 1'
#
loop_
_entity.id
_entity.type
_entity.pdbx_description
1 polymer ?
#
loop_
_entity_poly.entity_id
_entity_poly.type
_entity_poly.pdbx_seq_one_letter_code
_entity_poly.pdbx_strand_id
1 'polypeptide(L)'
;MNNIARVAMLAAFAAALTGCAATGTRTAMLTYDTMPVGATIYEGGKSLGVAPVVRTYEYPEGVSTLATPEVTAVWVSGAKNTYWTNLPIHADLAATIQRPANVPGLDKDQAAAQPIMEERAREAERLKEDNRRTMARDSPRCRDQQQKGNVATADC
;
A
#
# COMPACT_ATOMS: atom_id res chain seq x y z
N MET A 1 -62.93 -29.26 11.22
CA MET A 1 -62.40 -27.90 11.10
C MET A 1 -61.40 -27.68 12.23
N ASN A 2 -60.24 -27.06 11.97
CA ASN A 2 -59.27 -26.49 12.94
C ASN A 2 -57.85 -27.08 13.06
N ASN A 3 -57.29 -27.76 12.04
CA ASN A 3 -55.85 -28.10 12.06
C ASN A 3 -55.02 -27.47 10.92
N ILE A 4 -55.60 -26.51 10.18
CA ILE A 4 -54.91 -25.83 9.06
C ILE A 4 -54.03 -24.65 9.58
N ALA A 5 -54.14 -24.28 10.86
CA ALA A 5 -53.55 -23.03 11.37
C ALA A 5 -52.14 -23.15 11.99
N ARG A 6 -51.48 -24.31 11.97
CA ARG A 6 -50.15 -24.49 12.62
C ARG A 6 -48.98 -24.77 11.68
N VAL A 7 -49.22 -24.92 10.38
CA VAL A 7 -48.15 -25.18 9.39
C VAL A 7 -47.53 -23.88 8.85
N ALA A 8 -48.16 -22.73 9.10
CA ALA A 8 -47.71 -21.44 8.58
C ALA A 8 -46.59 -20.75 9.40
N MET A 9 -46.07 -21.39 10.46
CA MET A 9 -45.09 -20.78 11.39
C MET A 9 -43.75 -21.54 11.44
N LEU A 10 -43.33 -22.16 10.33
CA LEU A 10 -42.04 -22.86 10.22
C LEU A 10 -41.25 -22.54 8.95
N ALA A 11 -41.73 -21.59 8.13
CA ALA A 11 -41.16 -21.28 6.82
C ALA A 11 -40.61 -19.84 6.70
N ALA A 12 -40.14 -19.23 7.79
CA ALA A 12 -39.66 -17.84 7.80
C ALA A 12 -38.24 -17.65 8.38
N PHE A 13 -37.46 -18.73 8.56
CA PHE A 13 -36.12 -18.68 9.18
C PHE A 13 -35.04 -19.40 8.34
N ALA A 14 -35.18 -19.45 7.01
CA ALA A 14 -34.27 -20.20 6.14
C ALA A 14 -33.73 -19.39 4.94
N ALA A 15 -33.71 -18.06 4.99
CA ALA A 15 -33.28 -17.23 3.86
C ALA A 15 -32.39 -16.03 4.23
N ALA A 16 -31.53 -16.14 5.25
CA ALA A 16 -30.61 -15.07 5.63
C ALA A 16 -29.16 -15.54 5.84
N LEU A 17 -28.72 -16.54 5.08
CA LEU A 17 -27.31 -16.98 5.01
C LEU A 17 -26.76 -16.94 3.57
N THR A 18 -27.30 -16.07 2.70
CA THR A 18 -26.56 -15.64 1.52
C THR A 18 -25.40 -14.78 2.03
N GLY A 19 -24.28 -15.46 2.25
CA GLY A 19 -23.05 -14.86 2.74
C GLY A 19 -22.70 -13.63 1.93
N CYS A 20 -22.14 -12.66 2.64
CA CYS A 20 -21.33 -11.60 2.05
C CYS A 20 -20.09 -12.23 1.41
N ALA A 21 -20.24 -12.98 0.32
CA ALA A 21 -19.18 -13.12 -0.65
C ALA A 21 -19.12 -11.78 -1.37
N ALA A 22 -18.52 -10.79 -0.71
CA ALA A 22 -18.03 -9.63 -1.42
C ALA A 22 -17.00 -10.18 -2.40
N THR A 23 -17.42 -10.40 -3.65
CA THR A 23 -16.51 -10.49 -4.80
C THR A 23 -15.91 -9.10 -4.95
N GLY A 24 -15.05 -8.72 -4.02
CA GLY A 24 -14.27 -7.51 -4.09
C GLY A 24 -13.36 -7.61 -5.30
N THR A 25 -13.20 -6.51 -6.01
CA THR A 25 -12.21 -6.42 -7.07
C THR A 25 -10.85 -6.80 -6.49
N ARG A 26 -10.20 -7.79 -7.10
CA ARG A 26 -8.88 -8.25 -6.66
C ARG A 26 -7.85 -7.25 -7.15
N THR A 27 -6.98 -6.80 -6.25
CA THR A 27 -6.03 -5.73 -6.54
C THR A 27 -4.63 -6.08 -6.10
N ALA A 28 -3.64 -5.60 -6.85
CA ALA A 28 -2.22 -5.70 -6.49
C ALA A 28 -1.58 -4.32 -6.50
N MET A 29 -0.60 -4.12 -5.63
CA MET A 29 0.02 -2.82 -5.40
C MET A 29 1.46 -2.80 -5.91
N LEU A 30 1.80 -1.74 -6.63
CA LEU A 30 3.15 -1.45 -7.11
C LEU A 30 3.53 -0.04 -6.69
N THR A 31 4.63 0.09 -5.95
CA THR A 31 5.23 1.37 -5.61
C THR A 31 6.30 1.72 -6.64
N TYR A 32 6.14 2.85 -7.32
CA TYR A 32 7.13 3.42 -8.20
C TYR A 32 7.98 4.43 -7.43
N ASP A 33 9.24 4.12 -7.23
CA ASP A 33 10.26 5.04 -6.72
C ASP A 33 11.22 5.47 -7.84
N THR A 34 12.03 6.48 -7.59
CA THR A 34 12.96 7.05 -8.58
C THR A 34 14.32 7.35 -7.97
N MET A 35 15.37 7.24 -8.78
CA MET A 35 16.71 7.65 -8.38
C MET A 35 17.36 8.52 -9.48
N PRO A 36 17.69 9.80 -9.21
CA PRO A 36 17.43 10.56 -7.98
C PRO A 36 15.93 10.67 -7.63
N VAL A 37 15.60 10.88 -6.36
CA VAL A 37 14.20 11.00 -5.93
C VAL A 37 13.54 12.26 -6.50
N GLY A 38 12.21 12.25 -6.59
CA GLY A 38 11.45 13.45 -6.96
C GLY A 38 11.11 13.56 -8.45
N ALA A 39 11.25 12.50 -9.24
CA ALA A 39 10.70 12.50 -10.60
C ALA A 39 9.17 12.41 -10.57
N THR A 40 8.50 13.11 -11.51
CA THR A 40 7.06 12.98 -11.71
C THR A 40 6.76 11.75 -12.57
N ILE A 41 5.85 10.89 -12.12
CA ILE A 41 5.45 9.70 -12.84
C ILE A 41 4.21 9.99 -13.68
N TYR A 42 4.23 9.56 -14.94
CA TYR A 42 3.13 9.66 -15.89
C TYR A 42 2.70 8.27 -16.38
N GLU A 43 1.40 8.04 -16.54
CA GLU A 43 0.83 6.84 -17.19
C GLU A 43 -0.17 7.31 -18.25
N GLY A 44 -0.01 6.88 -19.50
CA GLY A 44 -0.89 7.30 -20.60
C GLY A 44 -0.97 8.83 -20.79
N GLY A 45 0.10 9.56 -20.48
CA GLY A 45 0.17 11.01 -20.55
C GLY A 45 -0.45 11.76 -19.35
N LYS A 46 -1.07 11.05 -18.39
CA LYS A 46 -1.61 11.64 -17.16
C LYS A 46 -0.56 11.61 -16.04
N SER A 47 -0.35 12.75 -15.39
CA SER A 47 0.49 12.82 -14.19
C SER A 47 -0.17 12.06 -13.03
N LEU A 48 0.59 11.14 -12.42
CA LEU A 48 0.19 10.40 -11.23
C LEU A 48 0.69 11.09 -9.94
N GLY A 49 1.77 11.86 -10.03
CA GLY A 49 2.38 12.54 -8.89
C GLY A 49 3.90 12.43 -8.89
N VAL A 50 4.53 13.02 -7.87
CA VAL A 50 5.97 12.96 -7.65
C VAL A 50 6.31 11.68 -6.88
N ALA A 51 7.34 10.95 -7.32
CA ALA A 51 7.76 9.70 -6.71
C ALA A 51 8.15 9.87 -5.21
N PRO A 52 7.70 8.96 -4.34
CA PRO A 52 7.18 7.63 -4.64
C PRO A 52 5.67 7.66 -4.89
N VAL A 53 5.20 6.89 -5.87
CA VAL A 53 3.76 6.76 -6.19
C VAL A 53 3.34 5.31 -6.06
N VAL A 54 2.31 5.07 -5.24
CA VAL A 54 1.70 3.74 -5.11
C VAL A 54 0.55 3.62 -6.10
N ARG A 55 0.56 2.55 -6.89
CA ARG A 55 -0.50 2.21 -7.85
C ARG A 55 -1.14 0.87 -7.52
N THR A 56 -2.46 0.89 -7.47
CA THR A 56 -3.30 -0.28 -7.32
C THR A 56 -3.83 -0.68 -8.68
N TYR A 57 -3.58 -1.93 -9.08
CA TYR A 57 -4.02 -2.50 -10.34
C TYR A 57 -5.03 -3.60 -10.09
N GLU A 58 -6.17 -3.57 -10.79
CA GLU A 58 -7.16 -4.63 -10.77
C GLU A 58 -6.74 -5.78 -11.69
N TYR A 59 -7.07 -7.01 -11.29
CA TYR A 59 -6.74 -8.20 -12.09
C TYR A 59 -7.87 -9.24 -12.09
N PRO A 60 -8.01 -10.01 -13.18
CA PRO A 60 -9.03 -11.05 -13.29
C PRO A 60 -8.69 -12.30 -12.46
N GLU A 61 -9.67 -13.17 -12.23
CA GLU A 61 -9.44 -14.41 -11.50
C GLU A 61 -8.57 -15.40 -12.29
N GLY A 62 -7.75 -16.18 -11.58
CA GLY A 62 -6.94 -17.24 -12.18
C GLY A 62 -5.63 -16.79 -12.84
N VAL A 63 -5.32 -15.50 -12.83
CA VAL A 63 -3.97 -15.03 -13.19
C VAL A 63 -3.01 -15.19 -12.02
N SER A 64 -1.70 -15.26 -12.29
CA SER A 64 -0.63 -15.21 -11.28
C SER A 64 0.29 -13.99 -11.42
N THR A 65 0.24 -13.33 -12.57
CA THR A 65 0.99 -12.11 -12.88
C THR A 65 0.14 -11.17 -13.73
N LEU A 66 0.40 -9.86 -13.61
CA LEU A 66 -0.25 -8.80 -14.37
C LEU A 66 0.81 -7.94 -15.07
N ALA A 67 0.71 -7.77 -16.39
CA ALA A 67 1.54 -6.79 -17.10
C ALA A 67 1.05 -5.38 -16.77
N THR A 68 1.92 -4.55 -16.18
CA THR A 68 1.57 -3.17 -15.85
C THR A 68 1.63 -2.28 -17.08
N PRO A 69 0.79 -1.22 -17.15
CA PRO A 69 0.96 -0.19 -18.15
C PRO A 69 2.34 0.44 -18.07
N GLU A 70 2.85 0.89 -19.21
CA GLU A 70 4.10 1.65 -19.23
C GLU A 70 3.92 3.00 -18.53
N VAL A 71 4.83 3.29 -17.61
CA VAL A 71 4.94 4.59 -16.95
C VAL A 71 6.19 5.32 -17.42
N THR A 72 6.14 6.65 -17.42
CA THR A 72 7.30 7.51 -17.70
C THR A 72 7.64 8.31 -16.46
N ALA A 73 8.87 8.17 -15.95
CA ALA A 73 9.43 9.06 -14.96
C ALA A 73 10.06 10.26 -15.66
N VAL A 74 9.74 11.48 -15.21
CA VAL A 74 10.30 12.74 -15.73
C VAL A 74 10.91 13.53 -14.58
N TRP A 75 12.21 13.78 -14.66
CA TRP A 75 12.94 14.59 -13.67
C TRP A 75 12.86 16.08 -13.99
N VAL A 76 13.22 16.93 -13.02
CA VAL A 76 13.19 18.40 -13.13
C VAL A 76 14.06 18.92 -14.28
N SER A 77 15.18 18.25 -14.55
CA SER A 77 16.05 18.53 -15.71
C SER A 77 15.41 18.27 -17.06
N GLY A 78 14.28 17.54 -17.09
CA GLY A 78 13.63 17.05 -18.30
C GLY A 78 14.14 15.67 -18.75
N ALA A 79 15.08 15.05 -18.02
CA ALA A 79 15.43 13.64 -18.25
C ALA A 79 14.20 12.75 -18.10
N LYS A 80 14.09 11.71 -18.94
CA LYS A 80 12.95 10.79 -18.95
C LYS A 80 13.42 9.34 -19.00
N ASN A 81 12.71 8.45 -18.33
CA ASN A 81 12.86 7.02 -18.50
C ASN A 81 11.51 6.32 -18.41
N THR A 82 11.31 5.27 -19.19
CA THR A 82 10.08 4.47 -19.13
C THR A 82 10.30 3.19 -18.35
N TYR A 83 9.22 2.66 -17.79
CA TYR A 83 9.25 1.41 -17.03
C TYR A 83 7.92 0.69 -17.14
N TRP A 84 7.99 -0.63 -17.25
CA TRP A 84 6.87 -1.55 -17.13
C TRP A 84 7.39 -2.84 -16.49
N THR A 85 6.51 -3.63 -15.89
CA THR A 85 6.89 -4.91 -15.31
C THR A 85 5.72 -5.89 -15.29
N ASN A 86 6.03 -7.17 -15.10
CA ASN A 86 5.04 -8.17 -14.71
C ASN A 86 4.93 -8.19 -13.19
N LEU A 87 3.83 -7.69 -12.66
CA LEU A 87 3.53 -7.63 -11.23
C LEU A 87 2.97 -8.98 -10.75
N PRO A 88 3.64 -9.68 -9.82
CA PRO A 88 3.03 -10.82 -9.12
C PRO A 88 1.92 -10.34 -8.18
N ILE A 89 0.72 -10.89 -8.33
CA ILE A 89 -0.54 -10.38 -7.73
C ILE A 89 -0.75 -10.74 -6.24
N HIS A 90 0.26 -11.31 -5.60
CA HIS A 90 0.28 -11.61 -4.16
C HIS A 90 1.47 -10.98 -3.43
N ALA A 91 2.19 -10.07 -4.09
CA ALA A 91 3.31 -9.37 -3.49
C ALA A 91 3.17 -7.88 -3.72
N ASP A 92 3.38 -7.12 -2.65
CA ASP A 92 3.65 -5.69 -2.77
C ASP A 92 5.04 -5.54 -3.37
N LEU A 93 5.12 -4.93 -4.55
CA LEU A 93 6.38 -4.71 -5.24
C LEU A 93 6.75 -3.24 -5.15
N ALA A 94 8.04 -2.98 -4.91
CA ALA A 94 8.63 -1.65 -5.08
C ALA A 94 9.62 -1.71 -6.25
N ALA A 95 9.41 -0.84 -7.24
CA ALA A 95 10.29 -0.70 -8.40
C ALA A 95 10.96 0.67 -8.37
N THR A 96 12.28 0.71 -8.62
CA THR A 96 13.04 1.95 -8.68
C THR A 96 13.42 2.26 -10.12
N ILE A 97 12.89 3.36 -10.66
CA ILE A 97 13.22 3.84 -11.99
C ILE A 97 14.47 4.70 -11.91
N GLN A 98 15.53 4.27 -12.60
CA GLN A 98 16.80 4.98 -12.64
C GLN A 98 16.74 6.11 -13.66
N ARG A 99 17.27 7.27 -13.31
CA ARG A 99 17.55 8.33 -14.26
C ARG A 99 18.57 7.84 -15.28
N PRO A 100 18.38 8.09 -16.60
CA PRO A 100 19.40 7.72 -17.58
C PRO A 100 20.71 8.49 -17.31
N ALA A 101 21.85 7.81 -17.43
CA ALA A 101 23.15 8.38 -17.05
C ALA A 101 23.64 9.48 -18.01
N ASN A 102 23.31 9.37 -19.30
CA ASN A 102 23.91 10.19 -20.36
C ASN A 102 23.07 11.41 -20.77
N VAL A 103 22.27 11.95 -19.85
CA VAL A 103 21.44 13.15 -20.08
C VAL A 103 21.91 14.31 -19.18
N PRO A 104 22.00 15.54 -19.72
CA PRO A 104 22.46 16.70 -18.97
C PRO A 104 21.49 17.06 -17.82
N GLY A 105 21.96 17.85 -16.85
CA GLY A 105 21.12 18.38 -15.76
C GLY A 105 20.99 17.47 -14.53
N LEU A 106 21.92 16.53 -14.31
CA LEU A 106 21.93 15.68 -13.12
C LEU A 106 22.02 16.51 -11.81
N ASP A 107 22.80 17.58 -11.84
CA ASP A 107 22.95 18.54 -10.75
C ASP A 107 21.62 19.16 -10.32
N LYS A 108 20.77 19.54 -11.29
CA LYS A 108 19.43 20.06 -11.02
C LYS A 108 18.53 19.02 -10.37
N ASP A 109 18.62 17.78 -10.82
CA ASP A 109 17.81 16.68 -10.28
C ASP A 109 18.26 16.32 -8.85
N GLN A 110 19.56 16.34 -8.59
CA GLN A 110 20.10 16.16 -7.23
C GLN A 110 19.71 17.31 -6.30
N ALA A 111 19.77 18.56 -6.76
CA ALA A 111 19.35 19.71 -5.97
C ALA A 111 17.85 19.65 -5.63
N ALA A 112 17.00 19.20 -6.56
CA ALA A 112 15.58 18.98 -6.31
C ALA A 112 15.31 17.79 -5.36
N ALA A 113 16.14 16.75 -5.42
CA ALA A 113 16.04 15.57 -4.56
C ALA A 113 16.39 15.87 -3.09
N GLN A 114 17.34 16.77 -2.85
CA GLN A 114 17.86 17.09 -1.52
C GLN A 114 16.79 17.43 -0.47
N PRO A 115 15.89 18.42 -0.68
CA PRO A 115 14.87 18.76 0.31
C PRO A 115 13.90 17.61 0.60
N ILE A 116 13.58 16.78 -0.41
CA ILE A 116 12.72 15.60 -0.27
C ILE A 116 13.40 14.57 0.65
N MET A 117 14.70 14.32 0.43
CA MET A 117 15.46 13.38 1.27
C MET A 117 15.57 13.86 2.72
N GLU A 118 15.80 15.16 2.93
CA GLU A 118 15.86 15.76 4.26
C GLU A 118 14.52 15.66 5.00
N GLU A 119 13.41 15.92 4.32
CA GLU A 119 12.07 15.79 4.90
C GLU A 119 11.78 14.34 5.29
N ARG A 120 12.06 13.37 4.41
CA ARG A 120 11.91 11.94 4.71
C ARG A 120 12.78 11.51 5.90
N ALA A 121 14.02 12.02 5.98
CA ALA A 121 14.90 11.73 7.11
C ALA A 121 14.32 12.27 8.43
N ARG A 122 13.80 13.51 8.43
CA ARG A 122 13.15 14.11 9.61
C ARG A 122 11.91 13.33 10.05
N GLU A 123 11.08 12.89 9.11
CA GLU A 123 9.89 12.10 9.41
C GLU A 123 10.25 10.72 9.96
N ALA A 124 11.24 10.06 9.37
CA ALA A 124 11.72 8.77 9.87
C ALA A 124 12.23 8.86 11.32
N GLU A 125 12.96 9.92 11.68
CA GLU A 125 13.40 10.13 13.06
C GLU A 125 12.24 10.39 14.03
N ARG A 126 11.23 11.17 13.59
CA ARG A 126 10.01 11.37 14.39
C ARG A 126 9.28 10.04 14.66
N LEU A 127 9.09 9.23 13.63
CA LEU A 127 8.41 7.93 13.77
C LEU A 127 9.18 6.98 14.69
N LYS A 128 10.51 6.95 14.60
CA LYS A 128 11.35 6.18 15.53
C LYS A 128 11.16 6.63 16.97
N GLU A 129 11.13 7.93 17.22
CA GLU A 129 10.92 8.47 18.56
C GLU A 129 9.52 8.17 19.10
N ASP A 130 8.48 8.34 18.28
CA ASP A 130 7.10 8.03 18.67
C ASP A 130 6.91 6.54 18.94
N ASN A 131 7.50 5.66 18.12
CA ASN A 131 7.52 4.23 18.37
C ASN A 131 8.23 3.91 19.69
N ARG A 132 9.40 4.51 19.94
CA ARG A 132 10.15 4.33 21.19
C ARG A 132 9.36 4.76 22.41
N ARG A 133 8.69 5.92 22.35
CA ARG A 133 7.83 6.42 23.44
C ARG A 133 6.64 5.51 23.69
N THR A 134 6.01 5.03 22.63
CA THR A 134 4.87 4.12 22.70
C THR A 134 5.28 2.81 23.36
N MET A 135 6.37 2.19 22.91
CA MET A 135 6.92 0.98 23.54
C MET A 135 7.29 1.19 25.02
N ALA A 136 7.88 2.34 25.37
CA ALA A 136 8.23 2.67 26.73
C ALA A 136 7.01 2.88 27.64
N ARG A 137 5.91 3.45 27.12
CA ARG A 137 4.65 3.62 27.85
C ARG A 137 3.87 2.31 27.97
N ASP A 138 3.87 1.51 26.93
CA ASP A 138 3.01 0.33 26.85
C ASP A 138 3.64 -0.86 27.60
N SER A 139 4.97 -0.93 27.71
CA SER A 139 5.65 -2.03 28.42
C SER A 139 5.37 -2.13 29.93
N PRO A 140 5.27 -1.06 30.75
CA PRO A 140 4.84 -1.17 32.14
C PRO A 140 3.34 -1.44 32.25
N ARG A 141 2.52 -0.84 31.38
CA ARG A 141 1.07 -1.08 31.34
C ARG A 141 0.76 -2.55 31.04
N CYS A 142 1.48 -3.17 30.10
CA CYS A 142 1.34 -4.60 29.79
C CYS A 142 1.70 -5.45 31.01
N ARG A 143 2.82 -5.15 31.69
CA ARG A 143 3.22 -5.82 32.94
C ARG A 143 2.17 -5.71 34.04
N ASP A 144 1.57 -4.53 34.23
CA ASP A 144 0.50 -4.33 35.23
C ASP A 144 -0.78 -5.12 34.89
N GLN A 145 -1.14 -5.23 33.61
CA GLN A 145 -2.30 -6.02 33.19
C GLN A 145 -2.04 -7.53 33.31
N GLN A 146 -0.80 -7.97 33.06
CA GLN A 146 -0.35 -9.34 33.30
C GLN A 146 -0.46 -9.70 34.79
N GLN A 147 -0.01 -8.82 35.70
CA GLN A 147 -0.13 -9.03 37.15
C GLN A 147 -1.59 -9.14 37.61
N LYS A 148 -2.51 -8.45 36.92
CA LYS A 148 -3.96 -8.54 37.18
C LYS A 148 -4.63 -9.75 36.53
N GLY A 149 -3.88 -10.59 35.80
CA GLY A 149 -4.40 -11.78 35.11
C GLY A 149 -5.26 -11.47 33.88
N ASN A 150 -5.21 -10.23 33.36
CA ASN A 150 -6.08 -9.79 32.27
C ASN A 150 -5.50 -10.06 30.87
N VAL A 151 -4.22 -10.45 30.77
CA VAL A 151 -3.51 -10.72 29.51
C VAL A 151 -2.53 -11.87 29.72
N ALA A 152 -2.37 -12.75 28.74
CA ALA A 152 -1.44 -13.86 28.82
C ALA A 152 0.01 -13.39 28.73
N THR A 153 0.93 -14.11 29.39
CA THR A 153 2.38 -13.81 29.42
C THR A 153 3.07 -13.80 28.05
N ALA A 154 2.44 -14.36 27.02
CA ALA A 154 2.98 -14.41 25.65
C ALA A 154 2.47 -13.26 24.76
N ASP A 155 1.47 -12.50 25.24
CA ASP A 155 0.87 -11.38 24.54
C ASP A 155 1.48 -10.03 25.00
N CYS A 156 2.43 -10.11 25.94
CA CYS A 156 3.41 -9.11 26.34
C CYS A 156 4.81 -9.73 26.13
#